data_AF-A0A484LV02-F1
#
_entry.id   AF-A0A484LV02-F1
#
_cell.length_a   1.000
_cell.length_b   1.000
_cell.length_c   1.000
_cell.angle_alpha   90.00
_cell.angle_beta   90.00
_cell.angle_gamma   90.00
#
_symmetry.space_group_name_H-M   'P 1'
#
loop_
_entity.id
_entity.type
_entity.pdbx_description
1 polymer ?
#
loop_
_entity_poly.entity_id
_entity_poly.type
_entity_poly.pdbx_seq_one_letter_code
_entity_poly.pdbx_strand_id
1 'polypeptide(L)'
;MRDRYHFPEELLIEIIIRLPIRSIVRFTAVSKSLFSFITGPAFVAAHLRHSRSKDNSAGSLLLLRRFDDLSCKESYAVLDETLTPITSLDLRPAIPCRVRHYRVIGCYNGVVCLSDNLVRVSRITHLWNPSIQKLKTLPPPTLRSCPFRTILGFGANPECADDLKVVRVVFGGTGLEISKVPQDVEIFSVITGKWRRISAAGANLHSGSFSSSPPTFAHGALHWSSGKWLENEEYKQYITVFSMADEIFGELMLPDELANDDASSLNMMEFGETIVVFKYGRYGDQEIHGGRFCDMWMMKEYGVVESWCRLHHIELVPWMQRIVGIRENGDLLMSTDQGELVSYCHNTEGIHKLGIYGSGSSYFTGKYLESLVLIQEQSCIIHGLSEGITSMSI
;
A
#
# COMPACT_ATOMS: atom_id res chain seq x y z
N MET A 1 -31.27 5.93 44.20
CA MET A 1 -30.00 6.51 43.73
C MET A 1 -28.91 5.51 44.06
N ARG A 2 -28.24 4.92 43.06
CA ARG A 2 -27.06 4.08 43.30
C ARG A 2 -25.86 4.88 42.83
N ASP A 3 -24.99 5.23 43.77
CA ASP A 3 -23.70 5.85 43.50
C ASP A 3 -22.94 4.94 42.52
N ARG A 4 -22.83 5.38 41.26
CA ARG A 4 -21.91 4.78 40.32
C ARG A 4 -20.54 5.27 40.73
N TYR A 5 -19.70 4.37 41.25
CA TYR A 5 -18.26 4.60 41.31
C TYR A 5 -17.81 5.05 39.92
N HIS A 6 -17.50 6.33 39.78
CA HIS A 6 -17.07 6.91 38.52
C HIS A 6 -15.59 6.59 38.40
N PHE A 7 -15.29 5.52 37.67
CA PHE A 7 -13.91 5.19 37.34
C PHE A 7 -13.40 6.29 36.39
N PRO A 8 -12.28 6.99 36.71
CA PRO A 8 -11.77 8.06 35.87
C PRO A 8 -11.55 7.58 34.43
N GLU A 9 -12.00 8.37 33.44
CA GLU A 9 -11.90 7.98 32.03
C GLU A 9 -10.44 7.75 31.62
N GLU A 10 -9.51 8.53 32.17
CA GLU A 10 -8.08 8.43 31.92
C GLU A 10 -7.52 7.05 32.33
N LEU A 11 -7.94 6.55 33.49
CA LEU A 11 -7.54 5.21 33.95
C LEU A 11 -8.18 4.10 33.10
N LEU A 12 -9.41 4.29 32.61
CA LEU A 12 -10.01 3.35 31.66
C LEU A 12 -9.23 3.30 30.36
N ILE A 13 -8.77 4.46 29.85
CA ILE A 13 -7.92 4.53 28.66
C ILE A 13 -6.66 3.70 28.92
N GLU A 14 -5.93 3.98 30.01
CA GLU A 14 -4.66 3.31 30.30
C GLU A 14 -4.77 1.80 30.48
N ILE A 15 -5.91 1.31 30.97
CA ILE A 15 -6.15 -0.13 31.15
C ILE A 15 -6.53 -0.78 29.82
N ILE A 16 -7.56 -0.25 29.14
CA ILE A 16 -8.13 -0.90 27.95
C ILE A 16 -7.17 -0.84 26.77
N ILE A 17 -6.38 0.23 26.63
CA ILE A 17 -5.42 0.42 25.54
C ILE A 17 -4.30 -0.63 25.50
N ARG A 18 -3.98 -1.25 26.64
CA ARG A 18 -2.94 -2.28 26.77
C ARG A 18 -3.45 -3.67 26.37
N LEU A 19 -4.75 -3.84 26.18
CA LEU A 19 -5.35 -5.12 25.81
C LEU A 19 -5.11 -5.41 24.32
N PRO A 20 -5.06 -6.69 23.92
CA PRO A 20 -5.06 -7.05 22.50
C PRO A 20 -6.26 -6.46 21.78
N ILE A 21 -6.07 -6.03 20.53
CA ILE A 21 -7.11 -5.30 19.80
C ILE A 21 -8.42 -6.08 19.67
N ARG A 22 -8.34 -7.41 19.51
CA ARG A 22 -9.52 -8.29 19.46
C ARG A 22 -10.33 -8.24 20.76
N SER A 23 -9.69 -8.10 21.90
CA SER A 23 -10.35 -7.96 23.20
C SER A 23 -11.04 -6.60 23.32
N ILE A 24 -10.38 -5.54 22.87
CA ILE A 24 -10.96 -4.19 22.84
C ILE A 24 -12.22 -4.16 21.96
N VAL A 25 -12.16 -4.73 20.76
CA VAL A 25 -13.32 -4.84 19.87
C VAL A 25 -14.45 -5.63 20.54
N ARG A 26 -14.16 -6.73 21.25
CA ARG A 26 -15.18 -7.50 21.99
C ARG A 26 -15.84 -6.68 23.11
N PHE A 27 -15.10 -5.79 23.78
CA PHE A 27 -15.66 -4.93 24.82
C PHE A 27 -16.71 -3.94 24.29
N THR A 28 -16.66 -3.59 23.01
CA THR A 28 -17.71 -2.78 22.37
C THR A 28 -19.08 -3.47 22.39
N ALA A 29 -19.14 -4.80 22.47
CA ALA A 29 -20.38 -5.57 22.53
C ALA A 29 -20.92 -5.75 23.96
N VAL A 30 -20.16 -5.39 24.99
CA VAL A 30 -20.51 -5.64 26.40
C VAL A 30 -21.53 -4.62 26.93
N SER A 31 -21.36 -3.33 26.59
CA SER A 31 -22.30 -2.29 27.00
C SER A 31 -22.27 -1.09 26.06
N LYS A 32 -23.37 -0.31 26.03
CA LYS A 32 -23.44 0.96 25.28
C LYS A 32 -22.40 1.98 25.75
N SER A 33 -22.08 1.98 27.05
CA SER A 33 -21.08 2.88 27.63
C SER A 33 -19.68 2.58 27.10
N LEU A 34 -19.28 1.29 27.13
CA LEU A 34 -17.99 0.85 26.58
C LEU A 34 -17.92 1.03 25.08
N PHE A 35 -19.02 0.75 24.36
CA PHE A 35 -19.12 1.04 22.94
C PHE A 35 -18.81 2.52 22.65
N SER A 36 -19.51 3.44 23.30
CA SER A 36 -19.33 4.89 23.11
C SER A 36 -17.93 5.35 23.49
N PHE A 37 -17.35 4.79 24.55
CA PHE A 37 -16.01 5.12 25.02
C PHE A 37 -14.93 4.65 24.03
N ILE A 38 -14.94 3.37 23.66
CA ILE A 38 -13.92 2.75 22.78
C ILE A 38 -14.00 3.31 21.36
N THR A 39 -15.21 3.59 20.88
CA THR A 39 -15.40 4.20 19.55
C THR A 39 -15.17 5.70 19.55
N GLY A 40 -15.00 6.32 20.73
CA GLY A 40 -14.77 7.76 20.88
C GLY A 40 -13.44 8.20 20.25
N PRO A 41 -13.37 9.38 19.62
CA PRO A 41 -12.15 9.87 18.96
C PRO A 41 -10.93 9.91 19.90
N ALA A 42 -11.12 10.31 21.16
CA ALA A 42 -10.04 10.38 22.14
C ALA A 42 -9.41 9.01 22.42
N PHE A 43 -10.23 7.97 22.59
CA PHE A 43 -9.73 6.61 22.82
C PHE A 43 -9.03 6.05 21.57
N VAL A 44 -9.61 6.26 20.38
CA VAL A 44 -9.02 5.80 19.11
C VAL A 44 -7.66 6.47 18.87
N ALA A 45 -7.56 7.79 19.09
CA ALA A 45 -6.30 8.53 18.95
C ALA A 45 -5.26 8.09 19.99
N ALA A 46 -5.68 7.90 21.25
CA ALA A 46 -4.80 7.37 22.29
C ALA A 46 -4.27 5.97 21.90
N HIS A 47 -5.17 5.06 21.50
CA HIS A 47 -4.81 3.72 21.05
C HIS A 47 -3.82 3.74 19.89
N LEU A 48 -4.04 4.58 18.88
CA LEU A 48 -3.13 4.69 17.75
C LEU A 48 -1.73 5.16 18.18
N ARG A 49 -1.64 6.15 19.09
CA ARG A 49 -0.37 6.61 19.65
C ARG A 49 0.34 5.49 20.44
N HIS A 50 -0.41 4.75 21.26
CA HIS A 50 0.14 3.62 22.01
C HIS A 50 0.65 2.52 21.08
N SER A 51 -0.13 2.13 20.07
CA SER A 51 0.27 1.16 19.05
C SER A 51 1.58 1.57 18.36
N ARG A 52 1.71 2.83 17.94
CA ARG A 52 2.94 3.35 17.31
C ARG A 52 4.15 3.26 18.24
N SER A 53 3.99 3.60 19.52
CA SER A 53 5.10 3.48 20.48
C SER A 53 5.51 2.02 20.72
N LYS A 54 4.54 1.10 20.71
CA LYS A 54 4.77 -0.33 20.90
C LYS A 54 5.46 -0.96 19.70
N ASP A 55 5.03 -0.60 18.50
CA ASP A 55 5.63 -1.02 17.22
C ASP A 55 7.13 -0.72 17.17
N ASN A 56 7.55 0.44 17.68
CA ASN A 56 8.96 0.80 17.82
C ASN A 56 9.76 -0.06 18.83
N SER A 57 9.11 -0.91 19.62
CA SER A 57 9.71 -1.64 20.75
C SER A 57 9.50 -3.16 20.75
N ALA A 58 8.52 -3.68 19.99
CA ALA A 58 8.04 -5.07 20.10
C ALA A 58 8.05 -5.85 18.77
N GLY A 59 8.77 -5.34 17.76
CA GLY A 59 8.86 -5.92 16.41
C GLY A 59 7.70 -5.50 15.50
N SER A 60 8.01 -5.17 14.25
CA SER A 60 6.99 -4.72 13.28
C SER A 60 6.18 -5.89 12.73
N LEU A 61 4.86 -5.71 12.65
CA LEU A 61 3.97 -6.62 11.94
C LEU A 61 4.02 -6.35 10.43
N LEU A 62 3.79 -7.40 9.63
CA LEU A 62 3.68 -7.31 8.18
C LEU A 62 2.29 -7.70 7.72
N LEU A 63 1.68 -6.86 6.88
CA LEU A 63 0.50 -7.25 6.12
C LEU A 63 0.97 -8.02 4.90
N LEU A 64 0.60 -9.29 4.81
CA LEU A 64 0.73 -10.10 3.62
C LEU A 64 -0.60 -10.13 2.87
N ARG A 65 -0.53 -9.89 1.56
CA ARG A 65 -1.63 -10.08 0.63
C ARG A 65 -1.17 -10.98 -0.51
N ARG A 66 -1.99 -11.96 -0.87
CA ARG A 66 -1.74 -12.90 -1.97
C ARG A 66 -3.03 -13.22 -2.73
N PHE A 67 -2.89 -13.62 -3.98
CA PHE A 67 -3.95 -14.23 -4.75
C PHE A 67 -3.49 -15.59 -5.26
N ASP A 68 -4.29 -16.62 -5.07
CA ASP A 68 -4.03 -17.96 -5.59
C ASP A 68 -4.82 -18.17 -6.89
N ASP A 69 -4.10 -18.38 -7.98
CA ASP A 69 -4.67 -18.57 -9.32
C ASP A 69 -5.41 -19.91 -9.46
N LEU A 70 -5.00 -20.94 -8.73
CA LEU A 70 -5.62 -22.26 -8.79
C LEU A 70 -6.97 -22.27 -8.11
N SER A 71 -7.05 -21.68 -6.92
CA SER A 71 -8.29 -21.60 -6.15
C SER A 71 -9.14 -20.36 -6.44
N CYS A 72 -8.61 -19.42 -7.24
CA CYS A 72 -9.19 -18.09 -7.48
C CYS A 72 -9.53 -17.34 -6.18
N LYS A 73 -8.68 -17.49 -5.15
CA LYS A 73 -8.91 -16.90 -3.83
C LYS A 73 -7.91 -15.80 -3.53
N GLU A 74 -8.45 -14.65 -3.12
CA GLU A 74 -7.70 -13.57 -2.49
C GLU A 74 -7.65 -13.78 -0.98
N SER A 75 -6.45 -13.68 -0.40
CA SER A 75 -6.23 -13.87 1.04
C SER A 75 -5.26 -12.82 1.59
N TYR A 76 -5.53 -12.41 2.83
CA TYR A 76 -4.72 -11.49 3.60
C TYR A 76 -4.34 -12.12 4.95
N ALA A 77 -3.18 -11.76 5.46
CA ALA A 77 -2.73 -12.15 6.79
C ALA A 77 -1.87 -11.06 7.41
N VAL A 78 -1.87 -11.03 8.74
CA VAL A 78 -0.88 -10.28 9.52
C VAL A 78 0.15 -11.28 10.02
N LEU A 79 1.40 -11.05 9.64
CA LEU A 79 2.56 -11.84 10.04
C LEU A 79 3.33 -11.11 11.13
N ASP A 80 3.89 -11.85 12.08
CA ASP A 80 4.90 -11.33 13.00
C ASP A 80 6.31 -11.33 12.38
N GLU A 81 7.31 -10.92 13.18
CA GLU A 81 8.72 -10.86 12.79
C GLU A 81 9.30 -12.22 12.35
N THR A 82 8.74 -13.33 12.84
CA THR A 82 9.15 -14.69 12.49
C THR A 82 8.41 -15.21 11.25
N LEU A 83 7.58 -14.35 10.63
CA LEU A 83 6.73 -14.64 9.48
C LEU A 83 5.63 -15.66 9.79
N THR A 84 5.29 -15.87 11.08
CA THR A 84 4.12 -16.66 11.44
C THR A 84 2.85 -15.81 11.40
N PRO A 85 1.75 -16.34 10.80
CA PRO A 85 0.47 -15.65 10.82
C PRO A 85 -0.11 -15.57 12.25
N ILE A 86 -0.28 -14.36 12.78
CA ILE A 86 -1.00 -14.12 14.04
C ILE A 86 -2.52 -14.00 13.84
N THR A 87 -2.94 -13.83 12.58
CA THR A 87 -4.32 -13.94 12.12
C THR A 87 -4.49 -15.24 11.33
N SER A 88 -5.73 -15.66 11.13
CA SER A 88 -5.99 -16.68 10.10
C SER A 88 -5.43 -16.18 8.76
N LEU A 89 -4.86 -17.09 7.95
CA LEU A 89 -4.30 -16.82 6.62
C LEU A 89 -5.39 -16.54 5.56
N ASP A 90 -6.50 -15.94 5.98
CA ASP A 90 -7.74 -15.83 5.22
C ASP A 90 -8.57 -14.62 5.70
N LEU A 91 -7.91 -13.57 6.18
CA LEU A 91 -8.62 -12.29 6.31
C LEU A 91 -9.06 -11.84 4.92
N ARG A 92 -10.29 -11.33 4.82
CA ARG A 92 -10.86 -10.86 3.56
C ARG A 92 -11.70 -9.62 3.81
N PRO A 93 -11.69 -8.64 2.90
CA PRO A 93 -12.69 -7.59 2.92
C PRO A 93 -14.08 -8.19 2.72
N ALA A 94 -15.10 -7.58 3.32
CA ALA A 94 -16.48 -8.07 3.23
C ALA A 94 -17.05 -8.04 1.81
N ILE A 95 -16.50 -7.19 0.93
CA ILE A 95 -16.88 -7.07 -0.47
C ILE A 95 -15.77 -7.70 -1.31
N PRO A 96 -16.05 -8.70 -2.15
CA PRO A 96 -15.06 -9.30 -3.04
C PRO A 96 -14.78 -8.40 -4.26
N CYS A 97 -13.54 -8.48 -4.78
CA CYS A 97 -13.18 -7.77 -6.00
C CYS A 97 -13.89 -8.35 -7.22
N ARG A 98 -14.40 -7.49 -8.11
CA ARG A 98 -15.12 -7.90 -9.33
C ARG A 98 -14.22 -8.27 -10.50
N VAL A 99 -12.96 -7.82 -10.51
CA VAL A 99 -12.08 -7.91 -11.69
C VAL A 99 -11.13 -9.11 -11.61
N ARG A 100 -10.78 -9.54 -10.39
CA ARG A 100 -10.08 -10.79 -10.01
C ARG A 100 -9.73 -10.71 -8.53
N HIS A 101 -9.05 -9.62 -8.16
CA HIS A 101 -8.51 -9.39 -6.83
C HIS A 101 -8.21 -7.90 -6.64
N TYR A 102 -8.15 -7.39 -5.42
CA TYR A 102 -7.79 -5.98 -5.22
C TYR A 102 -6.29 -5.73 -5.45
N ARG A 103 -5.95 -4.52 -5.88
CA ARG A 103 -4.59 -3.98 -5.74
C ARG A 103 -4.51 -3.26 -4.41
N VAL A 104 -3.46 -3.55 -3.63
CA VAL A 104 -3.14 -2.77 -2.43
C VAL A 104 -2.40 -1.51 -2.88
N ILE A 105 -3.00 -0.34 -2.62
CA ILE A 105 -2.42 0.97 -2.96
C ILE A 105 -1.44 1.42 -1.87
N GLY A 106 -1.67 1.03 -0.63
CA GLY A 106 -0.81 1.31 0.50
C GLY A 106 -1.43 0.86 1.82
N CYS A 107 -0.64 0.90 2.88
CA CYS A 107 -1.03 0.61 4.24
C CYS A 107 -0.52 1.75 5.13
N TYR A 108 -1.39 2.32 5.97
CA TYR A 108 -1.01 3.36 6.91
C TYR A 108 -1.92 3.32 8.14
N ASN A 109 -1.33 3.40 9.33
CA ASN A 109 -2.04 3.35 10.62
C ASN A 109 -3.03 2.17 10.73
N GLY A 110 -2.70 1.00 10.17
CA GLY A 110 -3.58 -0.18 10.19
C GLY A 110 -4.72 -0.18 9.18
N VAL A 111 -4.83 0.86 8.37
CA VAL A 111 -5.80 0.93 7.28
C VAL A 111 -5.11 0.61 5.96
N VAL A 112 -5.74 -0.24 5.18
CA VAL A 112 -5.30 -0.72 3.87
C VAL A 112 -6.19 -0.10 2.81
N CYS A 113 -5.59 0.61 1.85
CA CYS A 113 -6.33 1.12 0.70
C CYS A 113 -6.33 0.10 -0.43
N LEU A 114 -7.53 -0.35 -0.81
CA LEU A 114 -7.76 -1.37 -1.83
C LEU A 114 -8.44 -0.74 -3.04
N SER A 115 -7.99 -1.08 -4.25
CA SER A 115 -8.67 -0.65 -5.48
C SER A 115 -8.79 -1.78 -6.50
N ASP A 116 -9.85 -1.76 -7.30
CA ASP A 116 -10.10 -2.71 -8.40
C ASP A 116 -9.39 -2.33 -9.72
N ASN A 117 -8.42 -1.43 -9.66
CA ASN A 117 -7.77 -0.81 -10.82
C ASN A 117 -6.76 -1.68 -11.58
N LEU A 118 -6.89 -3.01 -11.52
CA LEU A 118 -6.03 -3.94 -12.28
C LEU A 118 -6.10 -3.69 -13.79
N VAL A 119 -7.27 -3.29 -14.30
CA VAL A 119 -7.50 -2.95 -15.71
C VAL A 119 -7.22 -1.48 -16.01
N ARG A 120 -6.32 -0.84 -15.23
CA ARG A 120 -5.87 0.56 -15.39
C ARG A 120 -6.95 1.63 -15.17
N VAL A 121 -8.19 1.22 -14.90
CA VAL A 121 -9.32 2.06 -14.52
C VAL A 121 -9.75 1.67 -13.11
N SER A 122 -9.63 2.58 -12.15
CA SER A 122 -10.23 2.42 -10.82
C SER A 122 -11.71 2.75 -10.89
N ARG A 123 -12.58 1.79 -10.56
CA ARG A 123 -14.02 2.02 -10.42
C ARG A 123 -14.41 2.10 -8.96
N ILE A 124 -13.76 1.32 -8.11
CA ILE A 124 -14.06 1.21 -6.70
C ILE A 124 -12.77 1.29 -5.90
N THR A 125 -12.81 2.08 -4.82
CA THR A 125 -11.75 2.16 -3.82
C THR A 125 -12.36 1.92 -2.45
N HIS A 126 -11.69 1.10 -1.64
CA HIS A 126 -12.06 0.83 -0.27
C HIS A 126 -10.91 1.16 0.68
N LEU A 127 -11.27 1.63 1.87
CA LEU A 127 -10.39 1.66 3.03
C LEU A 127 -10.81 0.52 3.96
N TRP A 128 -9.89 -0.38 4.24
CA TRP A 128 -10.16 -1.57 5.02
C TRP A 128 -9.23 -1.62 6.24
N ASN A 129 -9.78 -1.83 7.42
CA ASN A 129 -9.00 -2.15 8.61
C ASN A 129 -9.13 -3.65 8.91
N PRO A 130 -8.09 -4.46 8.62
CA PRO A 130 -8.09 -5.90 8.86
C PRO A 130 -8.29 -6.28 10.34
N SER A 131 -7.72 -5.52 11.27
CA SER A 131 -7.73 -5.86 12.71
C SER A 131 -9.13 -5.81 13.34
N ILE A 132 -10.00 -4.94 12.81
CA ILE A 132 -11.38 -4.80 13.26
C ILE A 132 -12.41 -5.23 12.21
N GLN A 133 -11.94 -5.74 11.06
CA GLN A 133 -12.74 -6.14 9.90
C GLN A 133 -13.78 -5.09 9.45
N LYS A 134 -13.39 -3.81 9.49
CA LYS A 134 -14.23 -2.69 9.02
C LYS A 134 -13.80 -2.25 7.64
N LEU A 135 -14.77 -2.11 6.74
CA LEU A 135 -14.57 -1.72 5.35
C LEU A 135 -15.40 -0.46 5.07
N LYS A 136 -14.74 0.60 4.62
CA LYS A 136 -15.36 1.82 4.12
C LYS A 136 -15.19 1.88 2.61
N THR A 137 -16.30 1.89 1.88
CA THR A 137 -16.29 2.12 0.43
C THR A 137 -16.31 3.62 0.16
N LEU A 138 -15.37 4.10 -0.65
CA LEU A 138 -15.32 5.51 -1.00
C LEU A 138 -16.45 5.84 -1.98
N PRO A 139 -17.04 7.05 -1.92
CA PRO A 139 -17.97 7.50 -2.95
C PRO A 139 -17.26 7.52 -4.31
N PRO A 140 -18.01 7.42 -5.43
CA PRO A 140 -17.41 7.56 -6.75
C PRO A 140 -16.66 8.89 -6.88
N PRO A 141 -15.49 8.91 -7.56
CA PRO A 141 -14.78 10.15 -7.89
C PRO A 141 -15.66 11.13 -8.67
N THR A 142 -15.28 12.41 -8.69
CA THR A 142 -16.03 13.45 -9.43
C THR A 142 -15.93 13.24 -10.93
N LEU A 143 -14.78 12.75 -11.40
CA LEU A 143 -14.54 12.42 -12.81
C LEU A 143 -15.00 10.98 -13.10
N ARG A 144 -16.28 10.85 -13.51
CA ARG A 144 -17.04 9.58 -13.55
C ARG A 144 -16.93 8.74 -14.84
N SER A 145 -16.42 9.23 -15.97
CA SER A 145 -16.75 8.63 -17.28
C SER A 145 -15.60 8.57 -18.30
N CYS A 146 -15.45 7.40 -18.97
CA CYS A 146 -14.62 7.13 -20.17
C CYS A 146 -13.09 7.18 -19.98
N PRO A 147 -12.26 6.58 -20.87
CA PRO A 147 -11.24 5.59 -20.47
C PRO A 147 -9.93 6.20 -19.97
N PHE A 148 -10.03 6.93 -18.87
CA PHE A 148 -8.90 7.49 -18.17
C PHE A 148 -8.10 6.41 -17.48
N ARG A 149 -6.79 6.46 -17.68
CA ARG A 149 -5.86 5.73 -16.83
C ARG A 149 -5.70 6.49 -15.52
N THR A 150 -5.62 5.76 -14.42
CA THR A 150 -5.50 6.37 -13.09
C THR A 150 -4.33 5.81 -12.32
N ILE A 151 -3.61 6.69 -11.62
CA ILE A 151 -2.67 6.34 -10.57
C ILE A 151 -3.34 6.68 -9.24
N LEU A 152 -3.18 5.80 -8.27
CA LEU A 152 -3.62 6.04 -6.90
C LEU A 152 -2.41 6.12 -5.99
N GLY A 153 -2.53 6.90 -4.94
CA GLY A 153 -1.68 6.87 -3.77
C GLY A 153 -2.50 7.02 -2.50
N PHE A 154 -1.97 6.52 -1.39
CA PHE A 154 -2.65 6.47 -0.12
C PHE A 154 -1.70 6.82 1.02
N GLY A 155 -2.16 7.68 1.93
CA GLY A 155 -1.38 8.14 3.08
C GLY A 155 -2.18 9.14 3.90
N ALA A 156 -1.48 9.98 4.66
CA ALA A 156 -2.09 11.06 5.43
C ALA A 156 -1.17 12.29 5.47
N ASN A 157 -1.71 13.45 5.82
CA ASN A 157 -0.88 14.57 6.24
C ASN A 157 -0.27 14.23 7.62
N PRO A 158 1.06 14.31 7.83
CA PRO A 158 1.68 14.11 9.14
C PRO A 158 1.08 14.98 10.26
N GLU A 159 0.69 16.22 9.94
CA GLU A 159 0.09 17.16 10.91
C GLU A 159 -1.35 16.80 11.26
N CYS A 160 -2.02 16.01 10.41
CA CYS A 160 -3.39 15.55 10.60
C CYS A 160 -3.47 14.06 10.25
N ALA A 161 -2.75 13.23 11.02
CA ALA A 161 -2.57 11.81 10.69
C ALA A 161 -3.87 10.97 10.71
N ASP A 162 -4.94 11.52 11.29
CA ASP A 162 -6.28 10.94 11.33
C ASP A 162 -7.05 11.17 10.01
N ASP A 163 -6.69 12.18 9.22
CA ASP A 163 -7.24 12.41 7.88
C ASP A 163 -6.50 11.55 6.85
N LEU A 164 -6.91 10.29 6.78
CA LEU A 164 -6.48 9.42 5.70
C LEU A 164 -6.98 9.97 4.37
N LYS A 165 -6.08 10.04 3.41
CA LYS A 165 -6.33 10.60 2.08
C LYS A 165 -5.99 9.60 0.98
N VAL A 166 -6.79 9.61 -0.07
CA VAL A 166 -6.49 8.90 -1.33
C VAL A 166 -6.29 9.94 -2.42
N VAL A 167 -5.12 9.91 -3.04
CA VAL A 167 -4.78 10.77 -4.18
C VAL A 167 -5.01 9.97 -5.45
N ARG A 168 -5.75 10.55 -6.40
CA ARG A 168 -6.08 9.98 -7.70
C ARG A 168 -5.58 10.91 -8.79
N VAL A 169 -4.55 10.49 -9.52
CA VAL A 169 -4.01 11.19 -10.68
C VAL A 169 -4.64 10.62 -11.94
N VAL A 170 -5.21 11.48 -12.78
CA VAL A 170 -6.06 11.12 -13.92
C VAL A 170 -5.37 11.50 -15.23
N PHE A 171 -5.24 10.52 -16.12
CA PHE A 171 -4.67 10.71 -17.45
C PHE A 171 -5.77 10.62 -18.50
N GLY A 172 -5.87 11.64 -19.34
CA GLY A 172 -6.73 11.69 -20.52
C GLY A 172 -6.41 10.61 -21.54
N GLY A 173 -7.37 10.25 -22.40
CA GLY A 173 -7.14 9.43 -23.59
C GLY A 173 -7.77 8.04 -23.56
N THR A 174 -7.60 7.25 -24.62
CA THR A 174 -8.18 5.90 -24.75
C THR A 174 -7.17 4.91 -25.33
N GLY A 175 -7.16 3.66 -24.86
CA GLY A 175 -6.34 2.59 -25.45
C GLY A 175 -4.84 2.91 -25.48
N LEU A 176 -4.28 3.07 -26.68
CA LEU A 176 -2.87 3.43 -26.92
C LEU A 176 -2.61 4.94 -26.91
N GLU A 177 -3.66 5.77 -26.98
CA GLU A 177 -3.59 7.23 -27.05
C GLU A 177 -3.76 7.89 -25.67
N ILE A 178 -3.16 7.29 -24.63
CA ILE A 178 -3.21 7.87 -23.29
C ILE A 178 -2.28 9.08 -23.26
N SER A 179 -2.78 10.22 -22.77
CA SER A 179 -2.01 11.43 -22.53
C SER A 179 -0.73 11.11 -21.77
N LYS A 180 0.38 11.70 -22.22
CA LYS A 180 1.67 11.54 -21.56
C LYS A 180 1.70 12.20 -20.18
N VAL A 181 0.87 13.22 -19.96
CA VAL A 181 0.80 13.99 -18.71
C VAL A 181 -0.59 13.87 -18.06
N PRO A 182 -0.69 14.02 -16.73
CA PRO A 182 -1.96 14.07 -16.03
C PRO A 182 -2.80 15.27 -16.48
N GLN A 183 -4.11 15.06 -16.60
CA GLN A 183 -5.08 16.13 -16.84
C GLN A 183 -5.64 16.69 -15.54
N ASP A 184 -5.79 15.83 -14.53
CA ASP A 184 -6.48 16.15 -13.30
C ASP A 184 -5.93 15.36 -12.13
N VAL A 185 -6.07 15.93 -10.93
CA VAL A 185 -5.78 15.26 -9.67
C VAL A 185 -6.96 15.45 -8.73
N GLU A 186 -7.42 14.35 -8.13
CA GLU A 186 -8.47 14.33 -7.13
C GLU A 186 -7.94 13.79 -5.81
N ILE A 187 -8.37 14.39 -4.70
CA ILE A 187 -8.02 13.96 -3.36
C ILE A 187 -9.30 13.65 -2.61
N PHE A 188 -9.43 12.44 -2.11
CA PHE A 188 -10.42 12.06 -1.12
C PHE A 188 -9.85 12.29 0.27
N SER A 189 -10.64 12.87 1.18
CA SER A 189 -10.33 12.95 2.61
C SER A 189 -11.38 12.18 3.41
N VAL A 190 -10.93 11.35 4.36
CA VAL A 190 -11.82 10.59 5.24
C VAL A 190 -12.62 11.51 6.16
N ILE A 191 -12.02 12.59 6.66
CA ILE A 191 -12.71 13.56 7.54
C ILE A 191 -13.85 14.25 6.79
N THR A 192 -13.59 14.72 5.57
CA THR A 192 -14.61 15.43 4.78
C THR A 192 -15.59 14.47 4.11
N GLY A 193 -15.20 13.21 3.92
CA GLY A 193 -15.97 12.19 3.22
C GLY A 193 -16.18 12.48 1.72
N LYS A 194 -15.37 13.38 1.13
CA LYS A 194 -15.59 13.89 -0.24
C LYS A 194 -14.29 13.90 -1.04
N TRP A 195 -14.46 13.76 -2.35
CA TRP A 195 -13.43 14.06 -3.34
C TRP A 195 -13.41 15.55 -3.64
N ARG A 196 -12.22 16.11 -3.84
CA ARG A 196 -12.02 17.44 -4.42
C ARG A 196 -10.91 17.42 -5.46
N ARG A 197 -10.99 18.34 -6.41
CA ARG A 197 -9.98 18.50 -7.46
C ARG A 197 -8.92 19.50 -7.03
N ILE A 198 -7.70 19.26 -7.46
CA ILE A 198 -6.60 20.21 -7.43
C ILE A 198 -6.00 20.32 -8.84
N SER A 199 -5.16 21.33 -9.05
CA SER A 199 -4.42 21.47 -10.30
C SER A 199 -3.48 20.29 -10.51
N ALA A 200 -3.39 19.80 -11.75
CA ALA A 200 -2.36 18.85 -12.17
C ALA A 200 -1.02 19.52 -12.51
N ALA A 201 -0.90 20.85 -12.29
CA ALA A 201 0.35 21.57 -12.52
C ALA A 201 1.51 20.96 -11.72
N GLY A 202 2.63 20.71 -12.39
CA GLY A 202 3.81 20.10 -11.80
C GLY A 202 3.73 18.58 -11.61
N ALA A 203 2.59 17.94 -11.90
CA ALA A 203 2.46 16.49 -11.87
C ALA A 203 3.15 15.87 -13.09
N ASN A 204 4.49 15.84 -13.08
CA ASN A 204 5.31 15.25 -14.15
C ASN A 204 5.32 13.71 -14.02
N LEU A 205 4.15 13.09 -14.00
CA LEU A 205 4.00 11.65 -14.05
C LEU A 205 3.80 11.24 -15.51
N HIS A 206 4.65 10.36 -16.02
CA HIS A 206 4.54 9.93 -17.42
C HIS A 206 3.75 8.64 -17.59
N SER A 207 2.83 8.65 -18.57
CA SER A 207 1.95 7.52 -18.79
C SER A 207 2.65 6.24 -19.33
N GLY A 208 3.91 6.35 -19.75
CA GLY A 208 4.74 5.21 -20.15
C GLY A 208 5.43 4.53 -18.96
N SER A 209 5.71 5.26 -17.88
CA SER A 209 6.62 4.87 -16.80
C SER A 209 5.95 4.07 -15.67
N PHE A 210 4.73 3.57 -15.88
CA PHE A 210 3.99 2.92 -14.80
C PHE A 210 4.62 1.59 -14.42
N SER A 211 5.29 1.60 -13.27
CA SER A 211 5.53 0.39 -12.50
C SER A 211 4.20 -0.28 -12.13
N SER A 212 4.19 -1.62 -12.15
CA SER A 212 3.11 -2.41 -11.54
C SER A 212 3.04 -2.24 -10.02
N SER A 213 4.08 -1.65 -9.41
CA SER A 213 4.13 -1.38 -7.97
C SER A 213 3.31 -0.13 -7.58
N PRO A 214 2.61 -0.17 -6.43
CA PRO A 214 1.98 1.01 -5.86
C PRO A 214 3.03 2.07 -5.48
N PRO A 215 2.65 3.35 -5.27
CA PRO A 215 3.57 4.32 -4.69
C PRO A 215 4.04 3.91 -3.31
N THR A 216 5.21 4.43 -2.94
CA THR A 216 5.71 4.39 -1.57
C THR A 216 5.26 5.63 -0.83
N PHE A 217 4.62 5.47 0.33
CA PHE A 217 4.31 6.57 1.23
C PHE A 217 5.39 6.62 2.32
N ALA A 218 6.15 7.71 2.37
CA ALA A 218 7.23 7.94 3.33
C ALA A 218 7.40 9.44 3.54
N HIS A 219 7.91 9.89 4.69
CA HIS A 219 8.12 11.31 5.00
C HIS A 219 6.90 12.22 4.74
N GLY A 220 5.68 11.70 4.94
CA GLY A 220 4.46 12.49 4.68
C GLY A 220 4.17 12.76 3.21
N ALA A 221 4.83 12.07 2.28
CA ALA A 221 4.68 12.25 0.85
C ALA A 221 4.55 10.91 0.11
N LEU A 222 3.90 10.97 -1.04
CA LEU A 222 3.78 9.83 -1.96
C LEU A 222 4.89 9.89 -3.01
N HIS A 223 5.51 8.75 -3.29
CA HIS A 223 6.65 8.61 -4.20
C HIS A 223 6.32 7.63 -5.31
N TRP A 224 6.44 8.08 -6.56
CA TRP A 224 6.27 7.23 -7.75
C TRP A 224 7.53 7.26 -8.62
N SER A 225 7.95 6.09 -9.11
CA SER A 225 8.95 6.03 -10.16
C SER A 225 8.38 6.64 -11.44
N SER A 226 9.15 7.55 -12.03
CA SER A 226 8.76 8.36 -13.18
C SER A 226 9.95 8.47 -14.13
N GLY A 227 9.70 8.91 -15.36
CA GLY A 227 10.79 9.29 -16.24
C GLY A 227 10.29 10.10 -17.41
N LYS A 228 11.16 10.97 -17.93
CA LYS A 228 10.84 11.93 -18.99
C LYS A 228 11.85 11.82 -20.11
N TRP A 229 11.39 12.02 -21.34
CA TRP A 229 12.26 12.22 -22.48
C TRP A 229 12.72 13.67 -22.49
N LEU A 230 14.03 13.86 -22.52
CA LEU A 230 14.67 15.14 -22.68
C LEU A 230 14.68 15.55 -24.16
N GLU A 231 14.99 16.83 -24.43
CA GLU A 231 15.02 17.38 -25.81
C GLU A 231 16.06 16.69 -26.70
N ASN A 232 17.12 16.14 -26.11
CA ASN A 232 18.18 15.36 -26.78
C ASN A 232 17.79 13.89 -27.01
N GLU A 233 16.50 13.53 -26.85
CA GLU A 233 15.98 12.16 -26.95
C GLU A 233 16.56 11.18 -25.90
N GLU A 234 17.18 11.69 -24.84
CA GLU A 234 17.61 10.87 -23.71
C GLU A 234 16.44 10.66 -22.74
N TYR A 235 16.18 9.42 -22.33
CA TYR A 235 15.20 9.13 -21.29
C TYR A 235 15.86 9.19 -19.91
N LYS A 236 15.31 10.00 -19.00
CA LYS A 236 15.79 10.09 -17.62
C LYS A 236 14.73 9.71 -16.62
N GLN A 237 15.09 8.80 -15.73
CA GLN A 237 14.28 8.40 -14.59
C GLN A 237 14.47 9.35 -13.40
N TYR A 238 13.39 9.54 -12.62
CA TYR A 238 13.37 10.30 -11.38
C TYR A 238 12.21 9.82 -10.50
N ILE A 239 12.11 10.34 -9.28
CA ILE A 239 11.00 10.06 -8.38
C ILE A 239 10.07 11.28 -8.38
N THR A 240 8.82 11.09 -8.80
CA THR A 240 7.78 12.11 -8.57
C THR A 240 7.32 12.02 -7.12
N VAL A 241 7.24 13.17 -6.46
CA VAL A 241 6.80 13.31 -5.07
C VAL A 241 5.50 14.11 -5.01
N PHE A 242 4.59 13.73 -4.13
CA PHE A 242 3.42 14.52 -3.77
C PHE A 242 3.37 14.73 -2.27
N SER A 243 3.55 15.97 -1.81
CA SER A 243 3.44 16.35 -0.39
C SER A 243 1.99 16.23 0.06
N MET A 244 1.70 15.46 1.12
CA MET A 244 0.32 15.35 1.64
C MET A 244 -0.09 16.55 2.51
N ALA A 245 0.88 17.34 2.98
CA ALA A 245 0.66 18.55 3.75
C ALA A 245 0.34 19.73 2.83
N ASP A 246 1.22 19.99 1.87
CA ASP A 246 1.11 21.14 0.96
C ASP A 246 0.27 20.84 -0.28
N GLU A 247 0.10 19.55 -0.59
CA GLU A 247 -0.67 19.06 -1.75
C GLU A 247 -0.13 19.53 -3.10
N ILE A 248 1.20 19.63 -3.16
CA ILE A 248 1.96 19.99 -4.35
C ILE A 248 2.82 18.82 -4.82
N PHE A 249 3.06 18.79 -6.13
CA PHE A 249 4.00 17.87 -6.74
C PHE A 249 5.42 18.44 -6.73
N GLY A 250 6.40 17.54 -6.64
CA GLY A 250 7.82 17.83 -6.76
C GLY A 250 8.55 16.67 -7.41
N GLU A 251 9.87 16.83 -7.58
CA GLU A 251 10.75 15.83 -8.16
C GLU A 251 11.93 15.58 -7.21
N LEU A 252 12.29 14.32 -7.03
CA LEU A 252 13.56 13.91 -6.44
C LEU A 252 14.41 13.24 -7.52
N MET A 253 15.63 13.75 -7.65
CA MET A 253 16.58 13.25 -8.62
C MET A 253 17.21 11.94 -8.13
N LEU A 254 17.51 11.08 -9.09
CA LEU A 254 18.23 9.83 -8.89
C LEU A 254 19.70 10.01 -9.28
N PRO A 255 20.64 9.23 -8.71
CA PRO A 255 22.00 9.16 -9.23
C PRO A 255 22.01 8.66 -10.68
N ASP A 256 23.00 9.07 -11.47
CA ASP A 256 23.07 8.76 -12.92
C ASP A 256 22.96 7.26 -13.24
N GLU A 257 23.51 6.41 -12.37
CA GLU A 257 23.44 4.94 -12.48
C GLU A 257 22.00 4.39 -12.42
N LEU A 258 21.11 5.09 -11.73
CA LEU A 258 19.68 4.79 -11.67
C LEU A 258 18.89 5.58 -12.72
N ALA A 259 19.30 6.82 -13.00
CA ALA A 259 18.55 7.74 -13.86
C ALA A 259 18.61 7.39 -15.34
N ASN A 260 19.76 6.91 -15.83
CA ASN A 260 20.04 6.77 -17.26
C ASN A 260 19.77 5.35 -17.82
N ASP A 261 18.99 4.53 -17.11
CA ASP A 261 18.66 3.17 -17.53
C ASP A 261 17.28 3.09 -18.20
N ASP A 262 17.26 2.69 -19.47
CA ASP A 262 16.06 2.53 -20.30
C ASP A 262 15.24 1.26 -19.94
N ALA A 263 15.82 0.29 -19.22
CA ALA A 263 15.38 -1.10 -19.31
C ALA A 263 14.46 -1.61 -18.18
N SER A 264 14.17 -0.88 -17.10
CA SER A 264 13.13 -1.33 -16.17
C SER A 264 12.52 -0.24 -15.28
N SER A 265 11.26 -0.46 -14.90
CA SER A 265 10.57 0.36 -13.90
C SER A 265 11.15 0.09 -12.51
N LEU A 266 11.70 1.13 -11.87
CA LEU A 266 12.16 1.05 -10.48
C LEU A 266 11.00 0.64 -9.55
N ASN A 267 11.28 -0.32 -8.67
CA ASN A 267 10.40 -0.64 -7.55
C ASN A 267 10.89 0.08 -6.30
N MET A 268 9.97 0.61 -5.50
CA MET A 268 10.31 1.39 -4.32
C MET A 268 9.58 0.86 -3.10
N MET A 269 10.26 0.89 -1.96
CA MET A 269 9.73 0.47 -0.67
C MET A 269 10.24 1.38 0.42
N GLU A 270 9.47 1.50 1.50
CA GLU A 270 9.94 2.10 2.73
C GLU A 270 10.72 1.04 3.52
N PHE A 271 11.87 1.41 4.07
CA PHE A 271 12.64 0.58 4.98
C PHE A 271 13.21 1.44 6.11
N GLY A 272 12.85 1.10 7.35
CA GLY A 272 13.09 1.98 8.50
C GLY A 272 12.27 3.25 8.36
N GLU A 273 12.95 4.36 8.07
CA GLU A 273 12.36 5.67 7.79
C GLU A 273 12.92 6.28 6.51
N THR A 274 13.37 5.44 5.56
CA THR A 274 13.90 5.90 4.28
C THR A 274 13.32 5.11 3.10
N ILE A 275 13.59 5.60 1.90
CA ILE A 275 13.20 5.01 0.63
C ILE A 275 14.34 4.14 0.11
N VAL A 276 13.97 2.92 -0.25
CA VAL A 276 14.82 1.98 -1.00
C VAL A 276 14.27 1.83 -2.41
N VAL A 277 15.17 1.89 -3.38
CA VAL A 277 14.91 1.61 -4.80
C VAL A 277 15.53 0.27 -5.17
N PHE A 278 14.77 -0.55 -5.88
CA PHE A 278 15.23 -1.78 -6.50
C PHE A 278 15.30 -1.59 -8.01
N LYS A 279 16.51 -1.71 -8.54
CA LYS A 279 16.80 -1.70 -9.97
C LYS A 279 17.00 -3.14 -10.44
N TYR A 280 16.29 -3.56 -11.48
CA TYR A 280 16.42 -4.88 -12.08
C TYR A 280 17.17 -4.79 -13.39
N GLY A 281 18.17 -5.65 -13.59
CA GLY A 281 18.97 -5.69 -14.81
C GLY A 281 19.22 -7.12 -15.30
N ARG A 282 19.80 -7.21 -16.50
CA ARG A 282 20.24 -8.47 -17.12
C ARG A 282 21.68 -8.32 -17.60
N TYR A 283 22.44 -9.40 -17.53
CA TYR A 283 23.77 -9.48 -18.12
C TYR A 283 23.68 -9.87 -19.60
N GLY A 284 24.31 -9.07 -20.45
CA GLY A 284 24.37 -9.27 -21.90
C GLY A 284 23.12 -8.77 -22.64
N ASP A 285 23.33 -8.17 -23.81
CA ASP A 285 22.29 -7.40 -24.49
C ASP A 285 21.16 -8.24 -25.11
N GLN A 286 21.31 -9.56 -25.28
CA GLN A 286 20.35 -10.37 -26.06
C GLN A 286 20.16 -11.85 -25.65
N GLU A 287 20.79 -12.38 -24.61
CA GLU A 287 20.59 -13.79 -24.28
C GLU A 287 19.35 -14.02 -23.40
N ILE A 288 18.44 -14.88 -23.88
CA ILE A 288 17.30 -15.43 -23.13
C ILE A 288 17.78 -16.14 -21.84
N HIS A 289 19.08 -16.47 -21.75
CA HIS A 289 19.73 -17.22 -20.67
C HIS A 289 20.75 -16.38 -19.88
N GLY A 290 20.88 -15.07 -20.18
CA GLY A 290 21.75 -14.17 -19.42
C GLY A 290 21.32 -14.08 -17.95
N GLY A 291 22.29 -14.01 -17.03
CA GLY A 291 22.01 -13.83 -15.61
C GLY A 291 21.19 -12.56 -15.36
N ARG A 292 20.31 -12.58 -14.36
CA ARG A 292 19.54 -11.41 -13.93
C ARG A 292 20.08 -10.93 -12.61
N PHE A 293 20.01 -9.64 -12.35
CA PHE A 293 20.40 -9.09 -11.06
C PHE A 293 19.40 -8.06 -10.56
N CYS A 294 19.50 -7.78 -9.26
CA CYS A 294 18.81 -6.66 -8.63
C CYS A 294 19.77 -5.86 -7.76
N ASP A 295 19.90 -4.57 -8.04
CA ASP A 295 20.60 -3.64 -7.16
C ASP A 295 19.61 -2.98 -6.21
N MET A 296 19.93 -3.03 -4.92
CA MET A 296 19.21 -2.35 -3.85
C MET A 296 19.93 -1.06 -3.49
N TRP A 297 19.26 0.07 -3.66
CA TRP A 297 19.76 1.42 -3.42
C TRP A 297 18.98 2.09 -2.31
N MET A 298 19.66 2.76 -1.39
CA MET A 298 19.04 3.49 -0.27
C MET A 298 19.40 4.97 -0.35
N MET A 299 18.41 5.83 -0.12
CA MET A 299 18.59 7.27 0.06
C MET A 299 18.97 7.55 1.52
N LYS A 300 20.25 7.78 1.85
CA LYS A 300 20.64 7.94 3.27
C LYS A 300 20.09 9.22 3.88
N GLU A 301 20.02 10.30 3.10
CA GLU A 301 19.48 11.59 3.50
C GLU A 301 18.35 11.97 2.56
N TYR A 302 17.16 12.20 3.12
CA TYR A 302 15.97 12.43 2.32
C TYR A 302 16.12 13.64 1.40
N GLY A 303 15.95 13.40 0.10
CA GLY A 303 16.02 14.41 -0.95
C GLY A 303 17.44 14.82 -1.40
N VAL A 304 18.50 14.21 -0.85
CA VAL A 304 19.89 14.52 -1.22
C VAL A 304 20.42 13.46 -2.19
N VAL A 305 20.76 13.87 -3.41
CA VAL A 305 21.16 12.97 -4.50
C VAL A 305 22.50 12.27 -4.19
N GLU A 306 23.43 12.98 -3.57
CA GLU A 306 24.74 12.48 -3.21
C GLU A 306 24.69 11.47 -2.06
N SER A 307 23.56 11.39 -1.35
CA SER A 307 23.36 10.47 -0.23
C SER A 307 22.97 9.06 -0.65
N TRP A 308 22.61 8.86 -1.93
CA TRP A 308 22.24 7.54 -2.44
C TRP A 308 23.43 6.59 -2.37
N CYS A 309 23.20 5.40 -1.83
CA CYS A 309 24.19 4.34 -1.81
C CYS A 309 23.59 3.01 -2.29
N ARG A 310 24.36 2.27 -3.08
CA ARG A 310 24.07 0.87 -3.36
C ARG A 310 24.39 0.04 -2.11
N LEU A 311 23.38 -0.59 -1.53
CA LEU A 311 23.50 -1.47 -0.37
C LEU A 311 23.93 -2.87 -0.78
N HIS A 312 23.20 -3.45 -1.72
CA HIS A 312 23.36 -4.85 -2.11
C HIS A 312 23.27 -5.00 -3.62
N HIS A 313 24.09 -5.90 -4.16
CA HIS A 313 23.96 -6.44 -5.50
C HIS A 313 23.53 -7.90 -5.35
N ILE A 314 22.39 -8.25 -5.96
CA ILE A 314 21.75 -9.55 -5.76
C ILE A 314 21.68 -10.27 -7.10
N GLU A 315 22.36 -11.41 -7.19
CA GLU A 315 22.25 -12.32 -8.32
C GLU A 315 20.91 -13.06 -8.26
N LEU A 316 20.06 -12.82 -9.26
CA LEU A 316 18.74 -13.44 -9.37
C LEU A 316 18.84 -14.73 -10.18
N VAL A 317 18.91 -15.84 -9.47
CA VAL A 317 18.81 -17.18 -10.07
C VAL A 317 17.43 -17.35 -10.78
N PRO A 318 17.31 -18.25 -11.78
CA PRO A 318 16.15 -18.30 -12.68
C PRO A 318 14.78 -18.37 -11.99
N TRP A 319 14.67 -19.07 -10.86
CA TRP A 319 13.43 -19.23 -10.13
C TRP A 319 13.04 -18.01 -9.28
N MET A 320 13.97 -17.08 -9.00
CA MET A 320 13.67 -15.84 -8.28
C MET A 320 12.94 -14.85 -9.20
N GLN A 321 11.88 -14.22 -8.71
CA GLN A 321 11.08 -13.29 -9.51
C GLN A 321 11.17 -11.85 -8.99
N ARG A 322 10.33 -11.48 -8.02
CA ARG A 322 10.20 -10.09 -7.55
C ARG A 322 10.45 -10.00 -6.06
N ILE A 323 11.12 -8.93 -5.65
CA ILE A 323 11.13 -8.51 -4.26
C ILE A 323 9.77 -7.87 -3.95
N VAL A 324 9.11 -8.37 -2.92
CA VAL A 324 7.75 -7.98 -2.55
C VAL A 324 7.70 -7.21 -1.22
N GLY A 325 8.76 -7.30 -0.42
CA GLY A 325 8.94 -6.54 0.83
C GLY A 325 10.33 -6.71 1.43
N ILE A 326 10.57 -5.95 2.50
CA ILE A 326 11.80 -5.97 3.28
C ILE A 326 11.39 -6.20 4.74
N ARG A 327 12.07 -7.13 5.42
CA ARG A 327 11.89 -7.40 6.85
C ARG A 327 12.73 -6.42 7.66
N GLU A 328 12.40 -6.19 8.93
CA GLU A 328 13.15 -5.26 9.80
C GLU A 328 14.64 -5.62 9.94
N ASN A 329 14.97 -6.91 9.89
CA ASN A 329 16.35 -7.39 9.94
C ASN A 329 17.12 -7.19 8.61
N GLY A 330 16.48 -6.62 7.58
CA GLY A 330 17.05 -6.40 6.25
C GLY A 330 16.87 -7.56 5.27
N ASP A 331 16.33 -8.71 5.71
CA ASP A 331 16.05 -9.83 4.81
C ASP A 331 14.95 -9.45 3.80
N LEU A 332 15.07 -9.96 2.57
CA LEU A 332 14.17 -9.65 1.48
C LEU A 332 13.09 -10.72 1.35
N LEU A 333 11.84 -10.30 1.24
CA LEU A 333 10.75 -11.20 0.87
C LEU A 333 10.64 -11.23 -0.66
N MET A 334 10.66 -12.43 -1.23
CA MET A 334 10.69 -12.61 -2.69
C MET A 334 9.68 -13.65 -3.14
N SER A 335 9.04 -13.38 -4.29
CA SER A 335 8.24 -14.39 -4.98
C SER A 335 9.12 -15.25 -5.90
N THR A 336 8.74 -16.51 -6.05
CA THR A 336 9.37 -17.46 -6.97
C THR A 336 8.52 -17.72 -8.21
N ASP A 337 9.10 -18.36 -9.22
CA ASP A 337 8.42 -18.82 -10.44
C ASP A 337 7.33 -19.86 -10.16
N GLN A 338 7.49 -20.68 -9.11
CA GLN A 338 6.47 -21.59 -8.58
C GLN A 338 5.42 -20.88 -7.71
N GLY A 339 5.52 -19.57 -7.55
CA GLY A 339 4.59 -18.77 -6.77
C GLY A 339 4.79 -18.87 -5.25
N GLU A 340 5.84 -19.54 -4.77
CA GLU A 340 6.18 -19.57 -3.35
C GLU A 340 6.75 -18.21 -2.90
N LEU A 341 6.42 -17.79 -1.67
CA LEU A 341 7.06 -16.68 -0.98
C LEU A 341 8.23 -17.21 -0.15
N VAL A 342 9.40 -16.60 -0.35
CA VAL A 342 10.64 -16.95 0.38
C VAL A 342 11.22 -15.73 1.09
N SER A 343 11.95 -15.95 2.17
CA SER A 343 12.81 -14.94 2.80
C SER A 343 14.26 -15.20 2.38
N TYR A 344 14.89 -14.21 1.76
CA TYR A 344 16.29 -14.24 1.31
C TYR A 344 17.16 -13.38 2.23
N CYS A 345 18.17 -13.99 2.83
CA CYS A 345 19.15 -13.31 3.67
C CYS A 345 20.40 -13.02 2.84
N HIS A 346 20.65 -11.75 2.51
CA HIS A 346 21.79 -11.38 1.68
C HIS A 346 23.14 -11.75 2.31
N ASN A 347 23.30 -11.53 3.63
CA ASN A 347 24.57 -11.77 4.32
C ASN A 347 25.04 -13.23 4.30
N THR A 348 24.11 -14.18 4.19
CA THR A 348 24.40 -15.62 4.18
C THR A 348 24.08 -16.27 2.83
N GLU A 349 23.50 -15.50 1.91
CA GLU A 349 22.83 -15.99 0.70
C GLU A 349 21.79 -17.10 0.96
N GLY A 350 21.32 -17.20 2.22
CA GLY A 350 20.40 -18.22 2.67
C GLY A 350 18.97 -17.94 2.23
N ILE A 351 18.25 -18.99 1.85
CA ILE A 351 16.84 -18.91 1.43
C ILE A 351 16.00 -19.74 2.39
N HIS A 352 15.02 -19.09 3.03
CA HIS A 352 14.05 -19.74 3.89
C HIS A 352 12.68 -19.78 3.19
N LYS A 353 12.19 -21.00 2.96
CA LYS A 353 10.88 -21.26 2.35
C LYS A 353 9.76 -21.08 3.37
N LEU A 354 8.71 -20.35 3.01
CA LEU A 354 7.61 -20.06 3.92
C LEU A 354 6.40 -20.97 3.73
N GLY A 355 6.34 -21.76 2.65
CA GLY A 355 5.16 -22.58 2.34
C GLY A 355 3.91 -21.75 2.02
N ILE A 356 4.08 -20.47 1.71
CA ILE A 356 3.01 -19.55 1.31
C ILE A 356 3.08 -19.44 -0.22
N TYR A 357 1.98 -19.74 -0.91
CA TYR A 357 1.93 -19.81 -2.37
C TYR A 357 1.04 -18.73 -2.97
N GLY A 358 1.12 -18.44 -4.25
CA GLY A 358 0.30 -17.40 -4.86
C GLY A 358 0.85 -16.96 -6.19
N SER A 359 0.09 -16.16 -6.91
CA SER A 359 0.52 -15.62 -8.18
C SER A 359 1.66 -14.63 -7.93
N GLY A 360 2.78 -14.78 -8.64
CA GLY A 360 4.01 -14.01 -8.38
C GLY A 360 3.84 -12.49 -8.44
N SER A 361 2.93 -11.99 -9.28
CA SER A 361 2.59 -10.56 -9.41
C SER A 361 1.55 -10.05 -8.39
N SER A 362 0.93 -10.97 -7.65
CA SER A 362 -0.15 -10.66 -6.71
C SER A 362 0.33 -10.31 -5.31
N TYR A 363 1.57 -10.67 -4.97
CA TYR A 363 2.09 -10.44 -3.64
C TYR A 363 2.21 -8.94 -3.33
N PHE A 364 1.70 -8.58 -2.17
CA PHE A 364 2.01 -7.32 -1.50
C PHE A 364 2.42 -7.66 -0.08
N THR A 365 3.53 -7.07 0.36
CA THR A 365 3.90 -7.03 1.76
C THR A 365 4.23 -5.60 2.16
N GLY A 366 3.81 -5.20 3.35
CA GLY A 366 4.11 -3.87 3.87
C GLY A 366 3.96 -3.85 5.38
N LYS A 367 4.64 -2.89 6.03
CA LYS A 367 4.53 -2.68 7.46
C LYS A 367 3.06 -2.46 7.86
N TYR A 368 2.64 -3.11 8.94
CA TYR A 368 1.28 -3.10 9.41
C TYR A 368 1.23 -2.77 10.89
N LEU A 369 0.18 -2.07 11.28
CA LEU A 369 -0.06 -1.65 12.65
C LEU A 369 -1.49 -2.05 13.04
N GLU A 370 -1.67 -2.77 14.14
CA GLU A 370 -3.03 -2.99 14.64
C GLU A 370 -3.60 -1.69 15.22
N SER A 371 -4.75 -1.25 14.70
CA SER A 371 -5.39 0.00 15.11
C SER A 371 -6.91 -0.07 15.10
N LEU A 372 -7.56 0.85 15.81
CA LEU A 372 -9.02 1.01 15.85
C LEU A 372 -9.52 2.04 14.84
N VAL A 373 -8.69 2.46 13.87
CA VAL A 373 -9.08 3.45 12.86
C VAL A 373 -10.23 2.87 12.03
N LEU A 374 -11.24 3.71 11.71
CA LEU A 374 -12.51 3.32 11.06
C LEU A 374 -13.50 2.52 11.93
N ILE A 375 -13.29 2.40 13.26
CA ILE A 375 -14.21 1.62 14.11
C ILE A 375 -15.67 2.10 14.10
N GLN A 376 -15.89 3.39 13.86
CA GLN A 376 -17.22 3.99 13.76
C GLN A 376 -17.92 3.69 12.43
N GLU A 377 -17.20 3.18 11.42
CA GLU A 377 -17.79 2.88 10.11
C GLU A 377 -18.73 1.67 10.21
N GLN A 378 -19.91 1.81 9.63
CA GLN A 378 -20.85 0.69 9.49
C GLN A 378 -20.30 -0.26 8.42
N SER A 379 -20.27 -1.56 8.73
CA SER A 379 -19.87 -2.56 7.74
C SER A 379 -20.94 -2.58 6.65
N CYS A 380 -20.59 -2.19 5.42
CA CYS A 380 -21.51 -2.30 4.28
C CYS A 380 -21.72 -3.79 3.96
N ILE A 381 -22.78 -4.40 4.48
CA ILE A 381 -23.33 -5.65 3.94
C ILE A 381 -24.31 -5.23 2.86
N ILE A 382 -23.91 -5.36 1.59
CA ILE A 382 -24.87 -5.17 0.49
C ILE A 382 -25.72 -6.45 0.44
N HIS A 383 -26.93 -6.37 0.98
CA HIS A 383 -27.99 -7.32 0.66
C HIS A 383 -28.48 -7.06 -0.78
N GLY A 384 -28.40 -8.08 -1.64
CA GLY A 384 -29.25 -8.24 -2.82
C GLY A 384 -28.91 -7.41 -4.06
N LEU A 385 -28.25 -8.06 -5.02
CA LEU A 385 -28.56 -7.89 -6.44
C LEU A 385 -28.60 -9.30 -7.07
N SER A 386 -29.69 -10.02 -6.77
CA SER A 386 -30.19 -11.06 -7.66
C SER A 386 -31.20 -10.44 -8.63
N GLU A 387 -31.22 -10.98 -9.84
CA GLU A 387 -32.21 -10.83 -10.91
C GLU A 387 -31.96 -9.72 -11.95
N GLY A 388 -31.94 -10.18 -13.21
CA GLY A 388 -31.75 -9.35 -14.39
C GLY A 388 -31.00 -10.02 -15.56
N ILE A 389 -30.93 -11.35 -15.65
CA ILE A 389 -30.61 -12.01 -16.93
C ILE A 389 -31.93 -12.17 -17.67
N THR A 390 -32.29 -11.16 -18.46
CA THR A 390 -33.28 -11.34 -19.53
C THR A 390 -32.56 -11.94 -20.73
N SER A 391 -32.97 -13.16 -21.07
CA SER A 391 -32.66 -13.87 -22.30
C SER A 391 -32.90 -13.00 -23.54
N MET A 392 -31.95 -13.02 -24.47
CA MET A 392 -32.28 -12.94 -25.90
C MET A 392 -31.81 -14.21 -26.57
N SER A 393 -32.78 -15.09 -26.84
CA SER A 393 -32.92 -15.89 -28.06
C SER A 393 -32.71 -14.97 -29.29
N ILE A 394 -32.08 -15.33 -30.40
CA ILE A 394 -31.70 -16.58 -31.08
C ILE A 394 -30.27 -16.40 -31.62
#